data_AF-A0A314YX06-F1
#
_entry.id   AF-A0A314YX06-F1
#
_cell.length_a   1.000
_cell.length_b   1.000
_cell.length_c   1.000
_cell.angle_alpha   90.00
_cell.angle_beta   90.00
_cell.angle_gamma   90.00
#
_symmetry.space_group_name_H-M   'P 1'
#
loop_
_entity.id
_entity.type
_entity.pdbx_description
1 polymer ?
#
loop_
_entity_poly.entity_id
_entity_poly.type
_entity_poly.pdbx_seq_one_letter_code
_entity_poly.pdbx_strand_id
1 'polypeptide(L)'
;MEFVSEYRLQFLRALTHASTSTSHGLFIDSCYAHCQIVTQDTWLAASSPVLGKKTIGKAVGDWYHDRTPFQKTDCAYPCNPTCKNRVYNSNEQQD
;
A
#
# COMPACT_ATOMS: atom_id res chain seq x y z
N MET A 1 -6.57 16.17 10.37
CA MET A 1 -6.29 14.72 10.44
C MET A 1 -7.56 13.87 10.53
N GLU A 2 -8.65 14.37 11.11
CA GLU A 2 -9.95 13.66 11.20
C GLU A 2 -10.48 13.15 9.85
N PHE A 3 -10.42 13.99 8.80
CA PHE A 3 -10.88 13.60 7.45
C PHE A 3 -10.17 12.36 6.88
N VAL A 4 -8.85 12.25 7.06
CA VAL A 4 -8.07 11.09 6.59
C VAL A 4 -8.43 9.83 7.38
N SER A 5 -8.71 9.99 8.68
CA SER A 5 -9.18 8.89 9.53
C SER A 5 -10.57 8.41 9.11
N GLU A 6 -11.51 9.33 8.86
CA GLU A 6 -12.86 8.97 8.39
C GLU A 6 -12.82 8.32 7.01
N TYR A 7 -12.05 8.89 6.07
CA TYR A 7 -11.83 8.29 4.75
C TYR A 7 -11.33 6.85 4.87
N ARG A 8 -10.33 6.62 5.74
CA ARG A 8 -9.82 5.28 6.01
C ARG A 8 -10.91 4.32 6.48
N LEU A 9 -11.76 4.74 7.42
CA LEU A 9 -12.84 3.89 7.91
C LEU A 9 -13.82 3.52 6.79
N GLN A 10 -14.20 4.49 5.94
CA GLN A 10 -15.10 4.25 4.81
C GLN A 10 -14.45 3.35 3.75
N PHE A 11 -13.17 3.57 3.45
CA PHE A 11 -12.39 2.73 2.53
C PHE A 11 -12.32 1.27 3.00
N LEU A 12 -12.03 1.04 4.28
CA LEU A 12 -11.99 -0.31 4.85
C LEU A 12 -13.37 -0.98 4.85
N ARG A 13 -14.43 -0.24 5.17
CA ARG A 13 -15.81 -0.76 5.10
C ARG A 13 -16.14 -1.22 3.68
N ALA A 14 -15.79 -0.45 2.66
CA ALA A 14 -16.01 -0.81 1.26
C ALA A 14 -15.24 -2.09 0.84
N LEU A 15 -14.11 -2.38 1.47
CA LEU A 15 -13.29 -3.56 1.20
C LEU A 15 -13.69 -4.81 2.00
N THR A 16 -14.66 -4.72 2.92
CA THR A 16 -15.07 -5.85 3.79
C THR A 16 -15.44 -7.09 2.98
N HIS A 17 -16.11 -6.93 1.83
CA HIS A 17 -16.46 -8.06 0.98
C HIS A 17 -15.21 -8.71 0.35
N ALA A 18 -14.25 -7.89 -0.10
CA ALA A 18 -13.00 -8.39 -0.66
C ALA A 18 -12.18 -9.18 0.37
N SER A 19 -12.24 -8.83 1.66
CA SER A 19 -11.53 -9.56 2.72
C SER A 19 -12.19 -10.88 3.15
N THR A 20 -13.35 -11.26 2.59
CA THR A 20 -14.03 -12.53 2.97
C THR A 20 -13.47 -13.75 2.25
N SER A 21 -12.94 -13.59 1.04
CA SER A 21 -12.37 -14.68 0.27
C SER A 21 -10.88 -14.84 0.56
N THR A 22 -10.42 -16.04 0.88
CA THR A 22 -9.00 -16.35 1.06
C THR A 22 -8.20 -16.30 -0.25
N SER A 23 -8.87 -16.31 -1.41
CA SER A 23 -8.23 -16.16 -2.72
C SER A 23 -7.87 -14.70 -3.05
N HIS A 24 -8.44 -13.72 -2.34
CA HIS A 24 -8.13 -12.31 -2.56
C HIS A 24 -6.85 -11.89 -1.81
N GLY A 25 -6.16 -10.90 -2.38
CA GLY A 25 -5.02 -10.25 -1.75
C GLY A 25 -5.38 -8.82 -1.32
N LEU A 26 -4.91 -8.39 -0.15
CA LEU A 26 -5.01 -7.02 0.34
C LEU A 26 -3.65 -6.56 0.86
N PHE A 27 -3.13 -5.48 0.28
CA PHE A 27 -1.99 -4.74 0.78
C PHE A 27 -2.45 -3.29 0.99
N ILE A 28 -2.85 -2.95 2.20
CA ILE A 28 -3.35 -1.62 2.55
C ILE A 28 -2.38 -1.01 3.55
N ASP A 29 -1.41 -0.24 3.05
CA ASP A 29 -0.45 0.48 3.88
C ASP A 29 -0.99 1.83 4.38
N SER A 30 -0.35 2.40 5.38
CA SER A 30 -0.74 3.70 5.95
C SER A 30 0.05 4.85 5.34
N CYS A 31 0.02 4.96 4.00
CA CYS A 31 0.75 5.98 3.23
C CYS A 31 -0.19 6.95 2.52
N TYR A 32 0.15 8.24 2.53
CA TYR A 32 -0.52 9.24 1.70
C TYR A 32 0.15 9.30 0.32
N ALA A 33 -0.28 8.41 -0.58
CA ALA A 33 0.35 8.24 -1.89
C ALA A 33 -0.67 7.87 -2.99
N HIS A 34 -0.30 8.11 -4.24
CA HIS A 34 -1.04 7.70 -5.43
C HIS A 34 -0.10 6.95 -6.40
N CYS A 35 -0.62 5.99 -7.17
CA CYS A 35 0.17 5.18 -8.12
C CYS A 35 1.38 4.45 -7.48
N GLN A 36 1.26 3.95 -6.25
CA GLN A 36 2.35 3.27 -5.54
C GLN A 36 2.88 2.01 -6.25
N ILE A 37 2.12 1.42 -7.17
CA ILE A 37 2.52 0.20 -7.87
C ILE A 37 3.20 0.46 -9.22
N VAL A 38 3.30 1.72 -9.64
CA VAL A 38 3.71 2.07 -11.02
C VAL A 38 5.23 2.10 -11.19
N THR A 39 5.99 2.51 -10.17
CA THR A 39 7.44 2.64 -10.29
C THR A 39 8.17 1.46 -9.64
N GLN A 40 9.31 1.06 -10.21
CA GLN A 40 10.16 0.03 -9.59
C GLN A 40 10.70 0.46 -8.22
N ASP A 41 10.82 1.77 -8.02
CA ASP A 41 11.29 2.37 -6.77
C ASP A 41 10.34 2.18 -5.58
N THR A 42 9.05 1.96 -5.85
CA THR A 42 8.04 1.58 -4.85
C THR A 42 7.64 0.10 -4.96
N TRP A 43 7.82 -0.55 -6.11
CA TRP A 43 7.43 -1.95 -6.31
C TRP A 43 8.49 -2.96 -5.82
N LEU A 44 9.76 -2.79 -6.19
CA LEU A 44 10.85 -3.77 -5.95
C LEU A 44 12.05 -3.24 -5.17
N ALA A 45 12.22 -1.93 -5.06
CA ALA A 45 13.40 -1.38 -4.38
C ALA A 45 13.48 -1.81 -2.91
N ALA A 46 14.70 -1.86 -2.37
CA ALA A 46 14.94 -2.16 -0.95
C ALA A 46 14.23 -1.18 0.00
N SER A 47 13.99 0.05 -0.47
CA SER A 47 13.25 1.10 0.23
C SER A 47 11.75 1.12 -0.08
N SER A 48 11.20 0.11 -0.78
CA SER A 48 9.76 -0.02 -1.02
C SER A 48 8.97 0.10 0.28
N PRO A 49 7.75 0.65 0.27
CA PRO A 49 6.83 0.50 1.39
C PRO A 49 6.70 -0.97 1.81
N VAL A 50 6.68 -1.18 3.12
CA VAL A 50 6.66 -2.50 3.75
C VAL A 50 5.41 -2.61 4.62
N LEU A 51 4.69 -3.71 4.48
CA LEU A 51 3.60 -4.10 5.35
C LEU A 51 3.78 -5.55 5.76
N GLY A 52 3.66 -5.83 7.07
CA GLY A 52 3.77 -7.19 7.58
C GLY A 52 5.06 -7.91 7.17
N LYS A 53 6.18 -7.17 7.13
CA LYS A 53 7.52 -7.62 6.73
C LYS A 53 7.68 -8.01 5.25
N LYS A 54 6.78 -7.57 4.36
CA LYS A 54 6.91 -7.75 2.90
C LYS A 54 6.81 -6.41 2.17
N THR A 55 7.64 -6.22 1.15
CA THR A 55 7.48 -5.16 0.15
C THR A 55 6.24 -5.43 -0.71
N ILE A 56 5.78 -4.42 -1.46
CA ILE A 56 4.62 -4.54 -2.33
C ILE A 56 4.80 -5.69 -3.33
N GLY A 57 5.90 -5.69 -4.09
CA GLY A 57 6.16 -6.73 -5.10
C GLY A 57 6.30 -8.13 -4.50
N LYS A 58 6.89 -8.27 -3.30
CA LYS A 58 7.00 -9.58 -2.63
C LYS A 58 5.62 -10.08 -2.16
N ALA A 59 4.82 -9.20 -1.59
CA ALA A 59 3.47 -9.54 -1.13
C ALA A 59 2.57 -9.97 -2.29
N VAL A 60 2.53 -9.17 -3.37
CA VAL A 60 1.75 -9.49 -4.57
C VAL A 60 2.24 -10.78 -5.23
N GLY A 61 3.56 -10.94 -5.40
CA GLY A 61 4.12 -12.13 -6.02
C GLY A 61 3.84 -13.42 -5.22
N ASP A 62 3.90 -13.36 -3.88
CA ASP A 62 3.57 -14.53 -3.05
C ASP A 62 2.10 -14.89 -3.10
N TRP A 63 1.22 -13.89 -3.15
CA TRP A 63 -0.21 -14.09 -3.31
C TRP A 63 -0.55 -14.66 -4.70
N TYR A 64 -0.03 -14.06 -5.78
CA TYR A 64 -0.31 -14.46 -7.16
C TYR A 64 0.12 -15.89 -7.49
N HIS A 65 1.21 -16.36 -6.89
CA HIS A 65 1.73 -17.72 -7.08
C HIS A 65 1.31 -18.70 -5.99
N ASP A 66 0.27 -18.38 -5.20
CA ASP A 66 -0.25 -19.22 -4.12
C ASP A 66 0.80 -19.70 -3.09
N ARG A 67 1.91 -18.95 -2.94
CA ARG A 67 2.97 -19.30 -1.98
C ARG A 67 2.58 -18.97 -0.56
N THR A 68 1.95 -17.82 -0.35
CA THR A 68 1.46 -17.39 0.95
C THR A 68 0.35 -16.36 0.76
N PRO A 69 -0.82 -16.53 1.40
CA PRO A 69 -1.87 -15.52 1.35
C PRO A 69 -1.36 -14.19 1.93
N PHE A 70 -1.89 -13.09 1.41
CA PHE A 70 -1.55 -11.77 1.91
C PHE A 70 -2.79 -10.88 1.97
N GLN A 71 -3.39 -10.81 3.15
CA GLN A 71 -4.49 -9.89 3.44
C GLN A 71 -4.14 -9.11 4.70
N LYS A 72 -3.51 -7.95 4.51
CA LYS A 72 -3.05 -7.10 5.61
C LYS A 72 -3.47 -5.67 5.40
N THR A 73 -3.88 -5.08 6.52
CA THR A 73 -4.19 -3.66 6.66
C THR A 73 -3.30 -3.12 7.76
N ASP A 74 -2.66 -2.00 7.50
CA ASP A 74 -1.78 -1.32 8.43
C ASP A 74 -2.55 -0.61 9.56
N CYS A 75 -1.85 0.03 10.50
CA CYS A 75 -2.42 0.95 11.49
C CYS A 75 -3.04 2.21 10.82
N ALA A 76 -3.62 3.12 11.60
CA ALA A 76 -4.12 4.39 11.07
C ALA A 76 -2.95 5.34 10.70
N TYR A 77 -3.12 6.11 9.62
CA TYR A 77 -2.12 7.09 9.16
C TYR A 77 -1.84 8.13 10.26
N PRO A 78 -0.61 8.66 10.40
CA PRO A 78 0.62 8.38 9.64
C PRO A 78 1.57 7.41 10.35
N CYS A 79 1.26 6.11 10.39
CA CYS A 79 2.06 5.18 11.20
C CYS A 79 3.16 4.43 10.44
N ASN A 80 3.11 4.34 9.11
CA ASN A 80 4.06 3.53 8.36
C ASN A 80 5.34 4.33 8.03
N PRO A 81 6.50 4.00 8.63
CA PRO A 81 7.73 4.76 8.42
C PRO A 81 8.40 4.50 7.07
N THR A 82 7.89 3.53 6.29
CA THR A 82 8.46 3.13 4.99
C THR A 82 7.76 3.79 3.80
N CYS A 83 6.79 4.68 4.05
CA CYS A 83 6.11 5.40 3.00
C CYS A 83 7.08 6.24 2.17
N LYS A 84 6.95 6.13 0.85
CA LYS A 84 7.60 7.05 -0.10
C LYS A 84 6.65 8.17 -0.48
N ASN A 85 6.93 9.36 0.04
CA ASN A 85 6.27 10.58 -0.42
C ASN A 85 6.88 10.97 -1.77
N ARG A 86 6.05 11.24 -2.78
CA ARG A 86 6.55 11.91 -3.99
C ARG A 86 6.94 13.33 -3.60
N VAL A 87 8.24 13.61 -3.55
CA VAL A 87 8.74 14.98 -3.50
C VAL A 87 8.56 15.53 -4.92
N TYR A 88 7.53 16.34 -5.13
CA TYR A 88 7.40 17.07 -6.38
C TYR A 88 8.46 18.17 -6.38
N ASN A 89 9.58 17.94 -7.06
CA ASN A 89 10.48 19.01 -7.42
C ASN A 89 9.75 19.89 -8.44
N SER A 90 9.48 21.15 -8.08
CA SER A 90 8.82 22.13 -8.95
C SER A 90 9.58 22.43 -10.26
N ASN A 91 10.75 21.83 -10.45
CA ASN A 91 11.67 22.12 -11.55
C ASN A 91 11.71 21.02 -12.63
N GLU A 92 10.92 19.94 -12.50
CA GLU A 92 10.90 18.81 -13.45
C GLU A 92 9.52 18.61 -14.13
N GLN A 93 8.70 19.68 -14.20
CA GLN A 93 7.42 19.68 -14.95
C GLN A 93 7.52 20.32 -16.35
N GLN A 94 8.72 20.45 -16.91
CA GLN A 94 8.89 20.79 -18.33
C GLN A 94 9.53 19.61 -19.05
N ASP A 95 8.68 18.70 -19.54
CA ASP A 95 8.81 17.99 -20.81
C ASP A 95 7.42 17.47 -21.22
#